data_AF-A0A5E3X686-F1
#
_entry.id   AF-A0A5E3X686-F1
#
_cell.length_a   1.000
_cell.length_b   1.000
_cell.length_c   1.000
_cell.angle_alpha   90.00
_cell.angle_beta   90.00
_cell.angle_gamma   90.00
#
_symmetry.space_group_name_H-M   'P 1'
#
loop_
_entity.id
_entity.type
_entity.pdbx_description
1 polymer ?
#
loop_
_entity_poly.entity_id
_entity_poly.type
_entity_poly.pdbx_seq_one_letter_code
_entity_poly.pdbx_strand_id
1 'polypeptide(L)'
;IDRITTFRQSPVDRCLTRILEVGNLVKLGNSIVSHDPHLNRDGEALYRFLLARAEEAPDYVLHVVGTHTETRYRTVTSTDSHGRQTTREERDTDIITDFDFRIDVGQHLLPRAHLWTVADYEPAYRGGTKRCVKDGPPVTWSESKAARKLRVFRERVGFPPWVGGIQRDSRTGKFIDPEAQMWDTNATGYAHFSVTNTRGLDVLRSSWTLRQWADDYAASDKIFKEFVFDKVVFGWQTGVLCNAVRSAVLSTGYAGDIKVDFEKSLARVVVRPDTRFQRLLSKLWFRIIAWILLVYPIVWLFQRFHPRGLGRWTVAGSAHALHRHQPRVITDEDGEIRRQSYDEGLREGEWFKAWEGTIRRMAEGRVRSSTAVQLPDDAHAVRLHGYRQ
;
A
#
# COMPACT_ATOMS: atom_id res chain seq x y z
N ILE A 1 -29.11 -28.41 20.52
CA ILE A 1 -30.40 -28.05 19.87
C ILE A 1 -30.50 -26.54 19.92
N ASP A 2 -30.12 -25.95 18.80
CA ASP A 2 -29.84 -24.53 18.62
C ASP A 2 -31.06 -23.64 18.82
N ARG A 3 -30.85 -22.48 19.45
CA ARG A 3 -31.69 -21.29 19.27
C ARG A 3 -30.81 -20.18 18.70
N ILE A 4 -30.86 -20.03 17.39
CA ILE A 4 -30.26 -18.93 16.64
C ILE A 4 -31.18 -17.71 16.81
N THR A 5 -30.70 -16.74 17.59
CA THR A 5 -31.28 -15.40 17.71
C THR A 5 -30.99 -14.63 16.43
N THR A 6 -32.00 -14.46 15.57
CA THR A 6 -31.90 -13.70 14.32
C THR A 6 -31.95 -12.20 14.63
N PHE A 7 -30.80 -11.54 14.57
CA PHE A 7 -30.70 -10.08 14.68
C PHE A 7 -31.29 -9.44 13.41
N ARG A 8 -32.39 -8.69 13.56
CA ARG A 8 -33.00 -7.91 12.47
C ARG A 8 -32.09 -6.72 12.13
N GLN A 9 -31.41 -6.78 10.99
CA GLN A 9 -30.72 -5.63 10.38
C GLN A 9 -31.72 -4.59 9.87
N SER A 10 -31.36 -3.30 10.01
CA SER A 10 -32.23 -2.17 9.69
C SER A 10 -32.45 -2.02 8.18
N PRO A 11 -33.52 -1.33 7.73
CA PRO A 11 -33.78 -1.10 6.30
C PRO A 11 -32.70 -0.26 5.60
N VAL A 12 -31.97 0.58 6.34
CA VAL A 12 -30.88 1.42 5.81
C VAL A 12 -29.65 0.58 5.48
N ASP A 13 -29.35 -0.42 6.31
CA ASP A 13 -28.26 -1.38 6.08
C ASP A 13 -28.51 -2.20 4.82
N ARG A 14 -29.75 -2.61 4.56
CA ARG A 14 -30.11 -3.33 3.33
C ARG A 14 -29.98 -2.49 2.06
N CYS A 15 -30.09 -1.16 2.13
CA CYS A 15 -29.89 -0.29 0.97
C CYS A 15 -28.39 -0.10 0.68
N LEU A 16 -27.55 -0.01 1.72
CA LEU A 16 -26.09 0.02 1.61
C LEU A 16 -25.53 -1.32 1.09
N THR A 17 -26.01 -2.47 1.59
CA THR A 17 -25.56 -3.79 1.10
C THR A 17 -25.93 -4.01 -0.37
N ARG A 18 -27.09 -3.49 -0.82
CA ARG A 18 -27.53 -3.64 -2.22
C ARG A 18 -26.80 -2.72 -3.20
N ILE A 19 -26.22 -1.60 -2.75
CA ILE A 19 -25.31 -0.78 -3.56
C ILE A 19 -23.89 -1.37 -3.57
N LEU A 20 -23.51 -2.12 -2.54
CA LEU A 20 -22.20 -2.76 -2.42
C LEU A 20 -22.05 -4.07 -3.22
N GLU A 21 -23.14 -4.70 -3.66
CA GLU A 21 -23.13 -5.94 -4.48
C GLU A 21 -23.10 -5.71 -6.01
N VAL A 22 -23.17 -4.47 -6.51
CA VAL A 22 -23.47 -4.21 -7.96
C VAL A 22 -22.25 -3.82 -8.80
N GLY A 23 -21.03 -3.82 -8.25
CA GLY A 23 -19.83 -3.51 -9.02
C GLY A 23 -19.19 -4.75 -9.67
N ASN A 24 -18.90 -4.70 -10.97
CA ASN A 24 -17.91 -5.59 -11.62
C ASN A 24 -16.52 -5.32 -11.03
N LEU A 25 -16.30 -5.74 -9.79
CA LEU A 25 -15.04 -5.60 -9.06
C LEU A 25 -14.15 -6.79 -9.40
N VAL A 26 -12.96 -6.50 -9.90
CA VAL A 26 -11.96 -7.53 -10.18
C VAL A 26 -10.76 -7.29 -9.26
N LYS A 27 -10.45 -8.28 -8.41
CA LYS A 27 -9.20 -8.28 -7.63
C LYS A 27 -8.05 -8.60 -8.58
N LEU A 28 -7.20 -7.61 -8.83
CA LEU A 28 -6.02 -7.72 -9.68
C LEU A 28 -4.78 -7.46 -8.82
N GLY A 29 -4.18 -8.54 -8.31
CA GLY A 29 -3.03 -8.48 -7.42
C GLY A 29 -3.31 -7.63 -6.18
N ASN A 30 -2.54 -6.54 -6.02
CA ASN A 30 -2.68 -5.58 -4.92
C ASN A 30 -3.70 -4.44 -5.22
N SER A 31 -4.62 -4.64 -6.16
CA SER A 31 -5.59 -3.60 -6.52
C SER A 31 -6.99 -4.15 -6.75
N ILE A 32 -7.98 -3.36 -6.35
CA ILE A 32 -9.40 -3.55 -6.67
C ILE A 32 -9.70 -2.66 -7.87
N VAL A 33 -10.09 -3.25 -8.98
CA VAL A 33 -10.46 -2.48 -10.18
C VAL A 33 -11.97 -2.54 -10.36
N SER A 34 -12.60 -1.36 -10.47
CA SER A 34 -14.01 -1.21 -10.81
C SER A 34 -14.16 -0.64 -12.21
N HIS A 35 -15.01 -1.28 -13.01
CA HIS A 35 -15.42 -0.83 -14.33
C HIS A 35 -16.87 -0.35 -14.36
N ASP A 36 -17.48 -0.03 -13.23
CA ASP A 36 -18.89 0.39 -13.19
C ASP A 36 -19.10 1.73 -13.95
N PRO A 37 -19.96 1.77 -15.00
CA PRO A 37 -20.28 3.00 -15.72
C PRO A 37 -20.86 4.11 -14.83
N HIS A 38 -21.57 3.76 -13.75
CA HIS A 38 -22.20 4.74 -12.86
C HIS A 38 -21.15 5.56 -12.11
N LEU A 39 -20.09 4.91 -11.61
CA LEU A 39 -18.95 5.56 -10.95
C LEU A 39 -18.16 6.50 -11.87
N ASN A 40 -18.33 6.38 -13.19
CA ASN A 40 -17.62 7.21 -14.18
C ASN A 40 -18.41 8.44 -14.64
N ARG A 41 -19.73 8.46 -14.39
CA ARG A 41 -20.65 9.53 -14.81
C ARG A 41 -21.17 10.36 -13.65
N ASP A 42 -21.28 9.74 -12.47
CA ASP A 42 -21.80 10.39 -11.27
C ASP A 42 -20.69 10.52 -10.22
N GLY A 43 -20.27 11.76 -9.95
CA GLY A 43 -19.28 12.07 -8.92
C GLY A 43 -19.76 11.73 -7.51
N GLU A 44 -21.08 11.66 -7.28
CA GLU A 44 -21.66 11.28 -5.98
C GLU A 44 -21.49 9.81 -5.71
N ALA A 45 -21.86 9.01 -6.70
CA ALA A 45 -21.70 7.57 -6.66
C ALA A 45 -20.23 7.22 -6.44
N LEU A 46 -19.30 7.89 -7.16
CA LEU A 46 -17.86 7.71 -6.97
C LEU A 46 -17.42 8.11 -5.56
N TYR A 47 -17.83 9.27 -5.07
CA TYR A 47 -17.48 9.72 -3.72
C TYR A 47 -17.94 8.74 -2.63
N ARG A 48 -19.21 8.31 -2.66
CA ARG A 48 -19.76 7.34 -1.69
C ARG A 48 -19.05 6.00 -1.79
N PHE A 49 -18.77 5.53 -3.01
CA PHE A 49 -18.01 4.31 -3.24
C PHE A 49 -16.61 4.38 -2.61
N LEU A 50 -15.90 5.50 -2.79
CA LEU A 50 -14.57 5.68 -2.22
C LEU A 50 -14.60 5.75 -0.68
N LEU A 51 -15.61 6.40 -0.09
CA LEU A 51 -15.81 6.41 1.37
C LEU A 51 -16.02 5.00 1.92
N ALA A 52 -16.92 4.22 1.32
CA ALA A 52 -17.16 2.84 1.73
C ALA A 52 -15.87 2.00 1.64
N ARG A 53 -15.07 2.21 0.58
CA ARG A 53 -13.79 1.51 0.43
C ARG A 53 -12.67 2.04 1.33
N ALA A 54 -12.78 3.25 1.85
CA ALA A 54 -11.82 3.82 2.78
C ALA A 54 -11.90 3.16 4.16
N GLU A 55 -13.08 2.69 4.57
CA GLU A 55 -13.29 1.98 5.84
C GLU A 55 -12.68 0.57 5.82
N GLU A 56 -12.69 -0.10 4.67
CA GLU A 56 -12.05 -1.41 4.49
C GLU A 56 -10.52 -1.29 4.59
N ALA A 57 -9.91 -1.91 5.60
CA ALA A 57 -8.46 -1.97 5.74
C ALA A 57 -7.80 -2.76 4.60
N PRO A 58 -6.58 -2.38 4.17
CA PRO A 58 -5.78 -3.22 3.29
C PRO A 58 -5.26 -4.44 4.04
N ASP A 59 -5.05 -5.54 3.33
CA ASP A 59 -4.33 -6.68 3.89
C ASP A 59 -2.86 -6.26 4.06
N TYR A 60 -2.31 -6.46 5.26
CA TYR A 60 -0.97 -6.03 5.61
C TYR A 60 -0.19 -7.18 6.23
N VAL A 61 0.77 -7.72 5.48
CA VAL A 61 1.45 -8.96 5.81
C VAL A 61 2.96 -8.72 5.83
N LEU A 62 3.62 -9.16 6.91
CA LEU A 62 5.08 -9.27 6.93
C LEU A 62 5.47 -10.57 6.23
N HIS A 63 6.28 -10.46 5.18
CA HIS A 63 6.81 -11.60 4.44
C HIS A 63 8.29 -11.77 4.73
N VAL A 64 8.67 -12.97 5.18
CA VAL A 64 10.03 -13.32 5.56
C VAL A 64 10.49 -14.51 4.73
N VAL A 65 11.57 -14.32 3.98
CA VAL A 65 12.16 -15.33 3.10
C VAL A 65 13.65 -15.45 3.38
N GLY A 66 14.11 -16.68 3.60
CA GLY A 66 15.52 -17.04 3.65
C GLY A 66 15.89 -17.85 2.43
N THR A 67 16.94 -17.46 1.73
CA THR A 67 17.51 -18.23 0.60
C THR A 67 19.00 -18.46 0.79
N HIS A 68 19.50 -19.59 0.30
CA HIS A 68 20.93 -19.79 0.15
C HIS A 68 21.27 -20.18 -1.29
N THR A 69 22.52 -19.95 -1.66
CA THR A 69 23.03 -20.32 -2.98
C THR A 69 23.74 -21.67 -2.87
N GLU A 70 23.27 -22.66 -3.60
CA GLU A 70 23.92 -23.96 -3.74
C GLU A 70 24.61 -24.03 -5.10
N THR A 71 25.89 -24.38 -5.12
CA THR A 71 26.63 -24.59 -6.37
C THR A 71 26.66 -26.09 -6.67
N ARG A 72 26.05 -26.49 -7.78
CA ARG A 72 26.04 -27.87 -8.26
C ARG A 72 26.98 -28.03 -9.44
N TYR A 73 27.76 -29.09 -9.40
CA TYR A 73 28.62 -29.47 -10.51
C TYR A 73 27.90 -30.58 -11.29
N ARG A 74 27.60 -30.34 -12.55
CA ARG A 74 27.07 -31.39 -13.45
C ARG A 74 28.07 -31.70 -14.54
N THR A 75 28.26 -32.99 -14.76
CA THR A 75 29.10 -33.47 -15.86
C THR A 75 28.24 -33.56 -17.10
N VAL A 76 28.50 -32.72 -18.09
CA VAL A 76 27.80 -32.74 -19.38
C VAL A 76 28.68 -33.43 -20.40
N THR A 77 28.16 -34.52 -20.97
CA THR A 77 28.79 -35.21 -22.08
C THR A 77 28.20 -34.68 -23.39
N SER A 78 29.03 -34.08 -24.23
CA SER A 78 28.63 -33.59 -25.56
C SER A 78 29.40 -34.37 -26.62
N THR A 79 28.68 -34.90 -27.60
CA THR A 79 29.25 -35.56 -28.78
C THR A 79 29.42 -34.51 -29.87
N ASP A 80 30.63 -34.36 -30.40
CA ASP A 80 30.89 -33.48 -31.54
C ASP A 80 30.38 -34.07 -32.86
N SER A 81 30.41 -33.28 -33.93
CA SER A 81 30.01 -33.72 -35.29
C SER A 81 30.89 -34.84 -35.87
N HIS A 82 32.01 -35.18 -35.22
CA HIS A 82 32.93 -36.24 -35.60
C HIS A 82 32.79 -37.49 -34.70
N GLY A 83 31.77 -37.55 -33.84
CA GLY A 83 31.49 -38.70 -32.98
C GLY A 83 32.37 -38.80 -31.73
N ARG A 84 33.20 -37.78 -31.44
CA ARG A 84 34.05 -37.75 -30.25
C ARG A 84 33.24 -37.22 -29.06
N GLN A 85 33.19 -38.03 -28.00
CA GLN A 85 32.58 -37.59 -26.75
C GLN A 85 33.56 -36.70 -25.98
N THR A 86 33.10 -35.52 -25.60
CA THR A 86 33.81 -34.62 -24.70
C THR A 86 33.00 -34.51 -23.42
N THR A 87 33.70 -34.61 -22.29
CA THR A 87 33.10 -34.48 -20.97
C THR A 87 33.57 -33.16 -20.38
N ARG A 88 32.64 -32.28 -20.01
CA ARG A 88 32.95 -31.00 -19.37
C ARG A 88 32.16 -30.87 -18.08
N GLU A 89 32.83 -30.42 -17.03
CA GLU A 89 32.15 -29.99 -15.80
C GLU A 89 31.54 -28.61 -16.02
N GLU A 90 30.23 -28.51 -15.80
CA GLU A 90 29.49 -27.26 -15.81
C GLU A 90 29.09 -26.92 -14.37
N ARG A 91 29.34 -25.67 -13.98
CA ARG A 91 28.96 -25.12 -12.68
C ARG A 91 27.57 -24.49 -12.82
N ASP A 92 26.59 -25.05 -12.14
CA ASP A 92 25.24 -24.49 -12.02
C ASP A 92 25.07 -23.88 -10.63
N THR A 93 24.38 -22.74 -10.55
CA THR A 93 24.20 -21.99 -9.30
C THR A 93 22.72 -21.82 -9.04
N ASP A 94 22.21 -22.58 -8.08
CA ASP A 94 20.79 -22.61 -7.72
C ASP A 94 20.54 -21.77 -6.46
N ILE A 95 19.49 -20.93 -6.48
CA ILE A 95 19.00 -20.24 -5.30
C ILE A 95 17.90 -21.09 -4.67
N ILE A 96 18.15 -21.61 -3.48
CA ILE A 96 17.23 -22.48 -2.76
C ILE A 96 16.59 -21.69 -1.62
N THR A 97 15.25 -21.65 -1.60
CA THR A 97 14.48 -21.06 -0.50
C THR A 97 14.51 -22.00 0.70
N ASP A 98 15.08 -21.60 1.84
CA ASP A 98 15.06 -22.42 3.05
C ASP A 98 13.72 -22.33 3.76
N PHE A 99 13.29 -21.10 4.06
CA PHE A 99 12.01 -20.79 4.69
C PHE A 99 11.30 -19.64 3.95
N ASP A 100 9.98 -19.68 3.97
CA ASP A 100 9.09 -18.66 3.39
C ASP A 100 7.81 -18.67 4.23
N PHE A 101 7.65 -17.66 5.08
CA PHE A 101 6.45 -17.55 5.91
C PHE A 101 5.94 -16.11 5.96
N ARG A 102 4.67 -15.99 6.31
CA ARG A 102 3.92 -14.73 6.34
C ARG A 102 3.33 -14.53 7.73
N ILE A 103 3.33 -13.31 8.21
CA ILE A 103 2.68 -12.92 9.47
C ILE A 103 1.66 -11.84 9.16
N ASP A 104 0.41 -12.03 9.60
CA ASP A 104 -0.66 -11.05 9.45
C ASP A 104 -0.48 -9.92 10.46
N VAL A 105 -0.12 -8.74 9.96
CA VAL A 105 0.01 -7.52 10.74
C VAL A 105 -1.27 -6.67 10.64
N GLY A 106 -2.13 -6.97 9.66
CA GLY A 106 -3.37 -6.25 9.39
C GLY A 106 -4.35 -6.25 10.57
N GLN A 107 -4.32 -7.31 11.39
CA GLN A 107 -5.12 -7.40 12.62
C GLN A 107 -4.82 -6.30 13.66
N HIS A 108 -3.66 -5.65 13.56
CA HIS A 108 -3.26 -4.57 14.47
C HIS A 108 -3.58 -3.18 13.91
N LEU A 109 -4.20 -3.09 12.73
CA LEU A 109 -4.65 -1.82 12.17
C LEU A 109 -5.79 -1.25 13.02
N LEU A 110 -5.70 0.04 13.31
CA LEU A 110 -6.77 0.75 13.99
C LEU A 110 -8.03 0.79 13.09
N PRO A 111 -9.23 0.64 13.68
CA PRO A 111 -10.46 0.45 12.92
C PRO A 111 -10.89 1.67 12.10
N ARG A 112 -10.38 2.87 12.43
CA ARG A 112 -10.75 4.11 11.75
C ARG A 112 -9.63 4.58 10.83
N ALA A 113 -9.92 4.59 9.54
CA ALA A 113 -9.05 5.17 8.53
C ALA A 113 -9.15 6.71 8.51
N HIS A 114 -8.05 7.36 8.18
CA HIS A 114 -7.99 8.78 7.88
C HIS A 114 -8.11 9.00 6.39
N LEU A 115 -9.11 9.77 5.96
CA LEU A 115 -9.16 10.22 4.58
C LEU A 115 -8.13 11.31 4.38
N TRP A 116 -7.40 11.30 3.27
CA TRP A 116 -6.43 12.33 2.97
C TRP A 116 -6.44 12.72 1.51
N THR A 117 -6.08 13.98 1.24
CA THR A 117 -5.87 14.49 -0.12
C THR A 117 -4.44 14.99 -0.28
N VAL A 118 -3.86 14.79 -1.47
CA VAL A 118 -2.51 15.22 -1.80
C VAL A 118 -2.47 16.75 -1.78
N ALA A 119 -1.55 17.31 -1.00
CA ALA A 119 -1.37 18.75 -0.87
C ALA A 119 -1.22 19.44 -2.22
N ASP A 120 -1.71 20.68 -2.34
CA ASP A 120 -1.73 21.38 -3.63
C ASP A 120 -0.33 21.56 -4.22
N TYR A 121 0.67 21.80 -3.36
CA TYR A 121 2.10 21.92 -3.71
C TYR A 121 2.79 20.58 -4.03
N GLU A 122 2.15 19.44 -3.78
CA GLU A 122 2.74 18.12 -4.02
C GLU A 122 2.38 17.60 -5.43
N PRO A 123 3.37 17.13 -6.21
CA PRO A 123 3.15 16.56 -7.53
C PRO A 123 2.24 15.32 -7.54
N ALA A 124 1.06 15.44 -8.16
CA ALA A 124 0.12 14.33 -8.35
C ALA A 124 -0.46 14.35 -9.77
N TYR A 125 -1.06 13.23 -10.19
CA TYR A 125 -1.89 13.25 -11.38
C TYR A 125 -3.24 13.88 -11.01
N ARG A 126 -3.57 15.02 -11.63
CA ARG A 126 -4.79 15.81 -11.39
C ARG A 126 -5.58 15.91 -12.71
N GLY A 127 -5.93 14.76 -13.27
CA GLY A 127 -6.60 14.62 -14.55
C GLY A 127 -5.69 14.59 -15.77
N GLY A 128 -4.41 14.98 -15.67
CA GLY A 128 -3.45 14.93 -16.78
C GLY A 128 -2.72 13.59 -16.99
N THR A 129 -1.94 13.49 -18.07
CA THR A 129 -0.98 12.39 -18.31
C THR A 129 0.34 12.56 -17.59
N LYS A 130 0.63 13.78 -17.13
CA LYS A 130 1.81 14.14 -16.36
C LYS A 130 1.38 14.56 -14.96
N ARG A 131 2.29 14.45 -14.00
CA ARG A 131 2.07 14.99 -12.65
C ARG A 131 2.14 16.51 -12.70
N CYS A 132 1.31 17.15 -11.91
CA CYS A 132 1.32 18.60 -11.73
C CYS A 132 1.05 18.94 -10.26
N VAL A 133 1.57 20.10 -9.88
CA VAL A 133 1.11 20.87 -8.73
C VAL A 133 -0.23 21.50 -9.11
N LYS A 134 -1.10 21.77 -8.13
CA LYS A 134 -2.39 22.40 -8.42
C LYS A 134 -2.19 23.75 -9.11
N ASP A 135 -2.91 23.98 -10.21
CA ASP A 135 -2.83 25.18 -11.06
C ASP A 135 -1.42 25.47 -11.63
N GLY A 136 -0.49 24.52 -11.50
CA GLY A 136 0.89 24.64 -11.90
C GLY A 136 1.21 23.91 -13.20
N PRO A 137 2.36 24.22 -13.83
CA PRO A 137 2.81 23.50 -15.01
C PRO A 137 3.10 22.02 -14.68
N PRO A 138 3.19 21.16 -15.72
CA PRO A 138 3.66 19.79 -15.55
C PRO A 138 5.03 19.75 -14.86
N VAL A 139 5.12 18.88 -13.87
CA VAL A 139 6.27 18.68 -13.00
C VAL A 139 7.42 18.04 -13.79
N THR A 140 8.66 18.44 -13.48
CA THR A 140 9.85 17.91 -14.14
C THR A 140 10.10 16.43 -13.76
N TRP A 141 10.96 15.74 -14.52
CA TRP A 141 11.28 14.35 -14.22
C TRP A 141 12.02 14.20 -12.88
N SER A 142 12.93 15.13 -12.55
CA SER A 142 13.66 15.14 -11.28
C SER A 142 12.73 15.34 -10.09
N GLU A 143 11.76 16.26 -10.18
CA GLU A 143 10.69 16.45 -9.19
C GLU A 143 9.86 15.19 -8.99
N SER A 144 9.44 14.57 -10.10
CA SER A 144 8.66 13.33 -10.06
C SER A 144 9.43 12.19 -9.38
N LYS A 145 10.75 12.13 -9.59
CA LYS A 145 11.66 11.18 -8.93
C LYS A 145 11.81 11.49 -7.44
N ALA A 146 11.98 12.76 -7.07
CA ALA A 146 12.07 13.20 -5.68
C ALA A 146 10.77 12.90 -4.91
N ALA A 147 9.60 13.19 -5.50
CA ALA A 147 8.29 12.86 -4.95
C ALA A 147 8.16 11.36 -4.66
N ARG A 148 8.61 10.52 -5.60
CA ARG A 148 8.60 9.07 -5.43
C ARG A 148 9.51 8.62 -4.30
N LYS A 149 10.73 9.18 -4.20
CA LYS A 149 11.67 8.88 -3.11
C LYS A 149 11.08 9.26 -1.75
N LEU A 150 10.52 10.46 -1.62
CA LEU A 150 9.88 10.93 -0.40
C LEU A 150 8.75 9.99 0.04
N ARG A 151 7.89 9.55 -0.89
CA ARG A 151 6.81 8.61 -0.56
C ARG A 151 7.32 7.27 -0.04
N VAL A 152 8.36 6.71 -0.67
CA VAL A 152 9.00 5.46 -0.21
C VAL A 152 9.66 5.65 1.16
N PHE A 153 10.31 6.79 1.38
CA PHE A 153 10.90 7.13 2.66
C PHE A 153 9.85 7.24 3.78
N ARG A 154 8.75 7.97 3.55
CA ARG A 154 7.63 8.07 4.49
C ARG A 154 7.11 6.70 4.88
N GLU A 155 6.90 5.82 3.91
CA GLU A 155 6.45 4.44 4.14
C GLU A 155 7.46 3.62 4.96
N ARG A 156 8.77 3.78 4.71
CA ARG A 156 9.84 3.11 5.46
C ARG A 156 9.90 3.55 6.93
N VAL A 157 9.67 4.84 7.18
CA VAL A 157 9.73 5.45 8.52
C VAL A 157 8.36 5.43 9.22
N GLY A 158 7.30 4.98 8.54
CA GLY A 158 5.96 4.96 9.12
C GLY A 158 5.28 6.31 9.22
N PHE A 159 5.76 7.32 8.47
CA PHE A 159 5.12 8.62 8.43
C PHE A 159 3.83 8.58 7.60
N PRO A 160 2.79 9.32 8.04
CA PRO A 160 1.57 9.43 7.27
C PRO A 160 1.79 10.21 5.96
N PRO A 161 0.94 10.00 4.94
CA PRO A 161 1.16 10.53 3.59
C PRO A 161 1.14 12.06 3.51
N TRP A 162 0.48 12.74 4.46
CA TRP A 162 0.37 14.20 4.53
C TRP A 162 1.51 14.90 5.28
N VAL A 163 2.52 14.16 5.76
CA VAL A 163 3.66 14.72 6.51
C VAL A 163 4.81 15.05 5.57
N GLY A 164 5.31 16.28 5.63
CA GLY A 164 6.40 16.76 4.79
C GLY A 164 5.93 17.23 3.41
N GLY A 165 6.86 17.79 2.65
CA GLY A 165 6.65 18.25 1.30
C GLY A 165 8.00 18.37 0.61
N ILE A 166 8.01 18.24 -0.72
CA ILE A 166 9.23 18.40 -1.50
C ILE A 166 9.69 19.85 -1.36
N GLN A 167 10.84 20.07 -0.71
CA GLN A 167 11.46 21.39 -0.64
C GLN A 167 12.58 21.51 -1.67
N ARG A 168 12.72 22.74 -2.19
CA ARG A 168 13.88 23.15 -2.96
C ARG A 168 14.79 23.94 -2.03
N ASP A 169 16.08 23.68 -2.14
CA ASP A 169 17.08 24.53 -1.54
C ASP A 169 17.00 25.91 -2.21
N SER A 170 16.80 26.95 -1.41
CA SER A 170 16.70 28.33 -1.88
C SER A 170 17.99 28.83 -2.54
N ARG A 171 19.15 28.25 -2.18
CA ARG A 171 20.46 28.66 -2.72
C ARG A 171 20.77 27.98 -4.06
N THR A 172 20.54 26.67 -4.13
CA THR A 172 20.92 25.88 -5.31
C THR A 172 19.76 25.67 -6.29
N GLY A 173 18.53 25.92 -5.87
CA GLY A 173 17.31 25.59 -6.63
C GLY A 173 17.09 24.08 -6.81
N LYS A 174 17.99 23.25 -6.27
CA LYS A 174 17.93 21.78 -6.35
C LYS A 174 17.00 21.23 -5.28
N PHE A 175 16.50 20.03 -5.52
CA PHE A 175 15.73 19.30 -4.51
C PHE A 175 16.65 18.85 -3.39
N ILE A 176 16.25 19.17 -2.17
CA ILE A 176 16.86 18.60 -0.98
C ILE A 176 16.51 17.11 -0.98
N ASP A 177 17.49 16.27 -0.63
CA ASP A 177 17.20 14.84 -0.48
C ASP A 177 16.12 14.69 0.61
N PRO A 178 14.97 14.05 0.30
CA PRO A 178 13.91 13.83 1.28
C PRO A 178 14.40 13.21 2.59
N GLU A 179 15.41 12.35 2.54
CA GLU A 179 15.99 11.74 3.73
C GLU A 179 16.74 12.80 4.55
N ALA A 180 17.63 13.57 3.94
CA ALA A 180 18.37 14.65 4.61
C ALA A 180 17.42 15.72 5.19
N GLN A 181 16.39 16.13 4.42
CA GLN A 181 15.40 17.10 4.84
C GLN A 181 14.69 16.68 6.13
N MET A 182 14.38 15.38 6.26
CA MET A 182 13.63 14.87 7.41
C MET A 182 14.53 14.58 8.62
N TRP A 183 15.81 14.25 8.43
CA TRP A 183 16.77 14.05 9.52
C TRP A 183 17.38 15.36 10.05
N ASP A 184 17.61 16.37 9.20
CA ASP A 184 18.15 17.68 9.61
C ASP A 184 17.16 18.49 10.46
N THR A 185 15.89 18.08 10.50
CA THR A 185 14.89 18.65 11.41
C THR A 185 15.09 18.09 12.83
N ASN A 186 16.25 18.37 13.41
CA ASN A 186 16.76 17.90 14.70
C ASN A 186 15.96 18.36 15.96
N ALA A 187 14.71 18.76 15.85
CA ALA A 187 13.95 19.33 16.96
C ALA A 187 12.48 18.88 16.94
N THR A 188 12.17 17.84 17.71
CA THR A 188 10.98 17.76 18.60
C THR A 188 9.56 18.00 18.05
N GLY A 189 9.34 18.26 16.76
CA GLY A 189 8.05 18.73 16.24
C GLY A 189 7.14 17.66 15.61
N TYR A 190 7.68 16.54 15.12
CA TYR A 190 6.89 15.57 14.34
C TYR A 190 6.15 14.52 15.17
N ALA A 191 6.55 14.32 16.44
CA ALA A 191 5.77 13.55 17.42
C ALA A 191 4.50 14.31 17.87
N HIS A 192 4.36 15.58 17.49
CA HIS A 192 3.26 16.45 17.93
C HIS A 192 2.45 17.06 16.77
N PHE A 193 2.43 16.43 15.58
CA PHE A 193 1.32 16.70 14.66
C PHE A 193 0.08 15.98 15.17
N SER A 194 -0.43 16.48 16.29
CA SER A 194 -1.80 16.28 16.69
C SER A 194 -2.65 16.51 15.45
N VAL A 195 -3.51 15.54 15.14
CA VAL A 195 -4.65 15.73 14.26
C VAL A 195 -5.55 16.74 14.99
N THR A 196 -5.13 18.00 15.09
CA THR A 196 -5.88 19.10 15.66
C THR A 196 -6.84 19.59 14.59
N ASN A 197 -7.80 18.72 14.28
CA ASN A 197 -9.12 19.22 14.06
C ASN A 197 -10.09 18.34 14.81
N THR A 198 -10.65 18.91 15.88
CA THR A 198 -11.62 18.35 16.82
C THR A 198 -12.96 17.98 16.17
N ARG A 199 -13.02 17.92 14.83
CA ARG A 199 -14.17 17.47 14.02
C ARG A 199 -13.79 16.47 12.93
N GLY A 200 -12.99 15.46 13.29
CA GLY A 200 -13.05 14.15 12.65
C GLY A 200 -12.23 13.98 11.36
N LEU A 201 -11.19 13.16 11.49
CA LEU A 201 -10.75 12.13 10.53
C LEU A 201 -10.14 12.54 9.17
N ASP A 202 -10.45 13.71 8.62
CA ASP A 202 -10.02 14.06 7.26
C ASP A 202 -8.79 14.99 7.26
N VAL A 203 -7.65 14.47 6.80
CA VAL A 203 -6.41 15.24 6.60
C VAL A 203 -6.35 15.76 5.18
N LEU A 204 -7.25 16.71 4.88
CA LEU A 204 -7.35 17.33 3.57
C LEU A 204 -6.28 18.43 3.44
N ARG A 205 -5.22 18.13 2.70
CA ARG A 205 -4.16 19.12 2.39
C ARG A 205 -4.35 19.80 1.04
N SER A 206 -5.23 19.26 0.19
CA SER A 206 -5.64 19.93 -1.03
C SER A 206 -6.74 20.95 -0.74
N SER A 207 -6.75 22.06 -1.48
CA SER A 207 -7.88 22.99 -1.46
C SER A 207 -9.15 22.43 -2.10
N TRP A 208 -9.08 21.27 -2.79
CA TRP A 208 -10.24 20.53 -3.24
C TRP A 208 -10.56 19.35 -2.33
N THR A 209 -11.85 19.17 -2.05
CA THR A 209 -12.37 18.01 -1.33
C THR A 209 -12.36 16.77 -2.21
N LEU A 210 -12.46 15.58 -1.59
CA LEU A 210 -12.58 14.33 -2.34
C LEU A 210 -13.79 14.36 -3.29
N ARG A 211 -14.91 14.97 -2.85
CA ARG A 211 -16.11 15.11 -3.67
C ARG A 211 -15.85 15.93 -4.94
N GLN A 212 -15.18 17.08 -4.80
CA GLN A 212 -14.83 17.91 -5.96
C GLN A 212 -13.91 17.20 -6.94
N TRP A 213 -12.94 16.41 -6.44
CA TRP A 213 -12.11 15.58 -7.30
C TRP A 213 -12.90 14.48 -8.03
N ALA A 214 -13.91 13.91 -7.37
CA ALA A 214 -14.81 12.93 -7.98
C ALA A 214 -15.70 13.57 -9.06
N ASP A 215 -16.20 14.78 -8.82
CA ASP A 215 -16.99 15.55 -9.79
C ASP A 215 -16.16 15.95 -11.02
N ASP A 216 -14.91 16.41 -10.81
CA ASP A 216 -13.97 16.71 -11.89
C ASP A 216 -13.67 15.47 -12.75
N TYR A 217 -13.45 14.33 -12.10
CA TYR A 217 -13.28 13.05 -12.79
C TYR A 217 -14.50 12.67 -13.62
N ALA A 218 -15.70 12.81 -13.05
CA ALA A 218 -16.96 12.48 -13.72
C ALA A 218 -17.22 13.41 -14.92
N ALA A 219 -16.98 14.72 -14.75
CA ALA A 219 -17.16 15.75 -15.77
C ALA A 219 -16.15 15.67 -16.93
N SER A 220 -14.96 15.11 -16.69
CA SER A 220 -13.93 14.96 -17.72
C SER A 220 -14.39 14.08 -18.90
N ASP A 221 -14.20 14.60 -20.12
CA ASP A 221 -14.50 13.96 -21.41
C ASP A 221 -13.41 12.99 -21.92
N LYS A 222 -12.39 12.73 -21.09
CA LYS A 222 -11.25 11.85 -21.41
C LYS A 222 -11.68 10.40 -21.60
N ILE A 223 -11.19 9.79 -22.69
CA ILE A 223 -11.53 8.41 -23.09
C ILE A 223 -10.88 7.39 -22.15
N PHE A 224 -9.62 7.63 -21.79
CA PHE A 224 -8.85 6.77 -20.88
C PHE A 224 -8.67 7.47 -19.54
N LYS A 225 -9.77 7.74 -18.86
CA LYS A 225 -9.71 8.26 -17.48
C LYS A 225 -9.50 7.13 -16.46
N GLU A 226 -8.71 7.40 -15.44
CA GLU A 226 -8.42 6.48 -14.34
C GLU A 226 -8.41 7.25 -13.02
N PHE A 227 -9.31 6.90 -12.11
CA PHE A 227 -9.26 7.39 -10.73
C PHE A 227 -8.56 6.37 -9.85
N VAL A 228 -7.50 6.77 -9.17
CA VAL A 228 -6.69 5.92 -8.30
C VAL A 228 -6.79 6.44 -6.87
N PHE A 229 -7.27 5.58 -5.98
CA PHE A 229 -7.38 5.81 -4.57
C PHE A 229 -6.43 4.87 -3.83
N ASP A 230 -5.42 5.43 -3.18
CA ASP A 230 -4.37 4.65 -2.49
C ASP A 230 -4.73 4.45 -1.02
N LYS A 231 -4.66 3.22 -0.52
CA LYS A 231 -4.74 2.89 0.91
C LYS A 231 -3.33 2.76 1.46
N VAL A 232 -2.98 3.59 2.44
CA VAL A 232 -1.64 3.67 3.02
C VAL A 232 -1.70 3.15 4.45
N VAL A 233 -0.69 2.40 4.88
CA VAL A 233 -0.51 2.00 6.28
C VAL A 233 0.64 2.82 6.85
N PHE A 234 0.47 3.36 8.05
CA PHE A 234 1.46 4.20 8.74
C PHE A 234 1.49 3.94 10.25
N GLY A 235 2.46 4.53 10.95
CA GLY A 235 2.60 4.45 12.42
C GLY A 235 3.75 3.57 12.89
N TRP A 236 4.25 2.65 12.07
CA TRP A 236 5.43 1.82 12.36
C TRP A 236 6.59 2.11 11.41
N GLN A 237 7.80 2.16 11.95
CA GLN A 237 9.07 2.22 11.25
C GLN A 237 9.39 0.83 10.64
N THR A 238 8.73 0.53 9.54
CA THR A 238 8.89 -0.75 8.82
C THR A 238 10.35 -1.06 8.50
N GLY A 239 11.18 -0.05 8.21
CA GLY A 239 12.62 -0.26 7.97
C GLY A 239 13.39 -0.76 9.20
N VAL A 240 13.12 -0.20 10.38
CA VAL A 240 13.74 -0.63 11.64
C VAL A 240 13.23 -2.02 12.02
N LEU A 241 11.94 -2.25 11.87
CA LEU A 241 11.32 -3.54 12.15
C LEU A 241 11.85 -4.65 11.23
N CYS A 242 12.00 -4.39 9.92
CA CYS A 242 12.62 -5.35 8.99
C CYS A 242 14.05 -5.71 9.42
N ASN A 243 14.83 -4.73 9.88
CA ASN A 243 16.18 -4.98 10.38
C ASN A 243 16.16 -5.81 11.68
N ALA A 244 15.26 -5.50 12.62
CA ALA A 244 15.10 -6.26 13.85
C ALA A 244 14.71 -7.73 13.58
N VAL A 245 13.76 -7.96 12.66
CA VAL A 245 13.36 -9.30 12.21
C VAL A 245 14.52 -10.03 11.56
N ARG A 246 15.28 -9.36 10.67
CA ARG A 246 16.49 -9.93 10.08
C ARG A 246 17.51 -10.33 11.15
N SER A 247 17.75 -9.47 12.14
CA SER A 247 18.66 -9.76 13.26
C SER A 247 18.18 -10.94 14.11
N ALA A 248 16.88 -11.07 14.36
CA ALA A 248 16.32 -12.23 15.06
C ALA A 248 16.55 -13.53 14.29
N VAL A 249 16.36 -13.53 12.97
CA VAL A 249 16.64 -14.70 12.13
C VAL A 249 18.13 -15.04 12.09
N LEU A 250 19.02 -14.04 11.99
CA LEU A 250 20.46 -14.28 12.03
C LEU A 250 20.92 -14.87 13.37
N SER A 251 20.23 -14.51 14.48
CA SER A 251 20.55 -15.05 15.81
C SER A 251 20.32 -16.56 15.94
N THR A 252 19.56 -17.17 15.02
CA THR A 252 19.34 -18.63 15.00
C THR A 252 20.48 -19.40 14.34
N GLY A 253 21.54 -18.71 13.90
CA GLY A 253 22.67 -19.31 13.16
C GLY A 253 22.43 -19.47 11.66
N TYR A 254 21.38 -18.87 11.10
CA TYR A 254 21.15 -18.87 9.65
C TYR A 254 22.18 -18.00 8.92
N ALA A 255 22.81 -18.55 7.88
CA ALA A 255 23.90 -17.89 7.13
C ALA A 255 23.53 -17.50 5.68
N GLY A 256 22.27 -17.70 5.27
CA GLY A 256 21.79 -17.34 3.93
C GLY A 256 21.40 -15.86 3.79
N ASP A 257 20.93 -15.51 2.59
CA ASP A 257 20.31 -14.21 2.32
C ASP A 257 18.90 -14.16 2.92
N ILE A 258 18.56 -13.04 3.55
CA ILE A 258 17.29 -12.86 4.25
C ILE A 258 16.60 -11.61 3.70
N LYS A 259 15.45 -11.85 3.07
CA LYS A 259 14.54 -10.82 2.57
C LYS A 259 13.35 -10.69 3.51
N VAL A 260 13.14 -9.49 4.02
CA VAL A 260 12.04 -9.14 4.92
C VAL A 260 11.33 -7.92 4.33
N ASP A 261 10.10 -8.10 3.87
CA ASP A 261 9.31 -7.06 3.23
C ASP A 261 7.87 -7.06 3.75
N PHE A 262 7.24 -5.89 3.74
CA PHE A 262 5.81 -5.77 4.00
C PHE A 262 5.03 -5.85 2.71
N GLU A 263 4.30 -6.93 2.51
CA GLU A 263 3.39 -7.12 1.41
C GLU A 263 2.05 -6.46 1.75
N LYS A 264 1.54 -5.68 0.80
CA LYS A 264 0.21 -5.08 0.88
C LYS A 264 -0.67 -5.77 -0.14
N SER A 265 -1.91 -6.06 0.23
CA SER A 265 -2.96 -6.52 -0.67
C SER A 265 -4.18 -5.60 -0.52
N LEU A 266 -4.96 -5.42 -1.58
CA LEU A 266 -6.11 -4.50 -1.62
C LEU A 266 -5.76 -3.02 -1.29
N ALA A 267 -4.50 -2.63 -1.46
CA ALA A 267 -4.01 -1.29 -1.08
C ALA A 267 -4.31 -0.21 -2.12
N ARG A 268 -4.95 -0.54 -3.24
CA ARG A 268 -5.29 0.43 -4.28
C ARG A 268 -6.67 0.14 -4.86
N VAL A 269 -7.51 1.16 -4.91
CA VAL A 269 -8.79 1.12 -5.62
C VAL A 269 -8.65 1.92 -6.91
N VAL A 270 -8.98 1.29 -8.03
CA VAL A 270 -8.85 1.89 -9.36
C VAL A 270 -10.21 1.87 -10.03
N VAL A 271 -10.73 3.05 -10.39
CA VAL A 271 -11.96 3.19 -11.15
C VAL A 271 -11.60 3.55 -12.59
N ARG A 272 -12.15 2.80 -13.54
CA ARG A 272 -11.95 2.99 -14.98
C ARG A 272 -13.29 2.97 -15.71
N PRO A 273 -13.40 3.66 -16.86
CA PRO A 273 -14.60 3.62 -17.68
C PRO A 273 -14.77 2.28 -18.37
N ASP A 274 -16.01 1.81 -18.46
CA ASP A 274 -16.38 0.61 -19.21
C ASP A 274 -16.37 0.88 -20.71
N THR A 275 -15.19 0.90 -21.32
CA THR A 275 -15.08 1.03 -22.77
C THR A 275 -14.88 -0.33 -23.41
N ARG A 276 -15.64 -0.61 -24.49
CA ARG A 276 -15.51 -1.84 -25.26
C ARG A 276 -14.09 -2.09 -25.74
N PHE A 277 -13.32 -1.03 -26.02
CA PHE A 277 -11.90 -1.09 -26.37
C PHE A 277 -11.02 -1.70 -25.28
N GLN A 278 -11.26 -1.41 -24.00
CA GLN A 278 -10.52 -2.04 -22.89
C GLN A 278 -10.82 -3.53 -22.78
N ARG A 279 -12.08 -3.93 -23.03
CA ARG A 279 -12.48 -5.35 -23.09
C ARG A 279 -11.98 -6.08 -24.35
N LEU A 280 -11.72 -5.34 -25.42
CA LEU A 280 -11.25 -5.90 -26.70
C LEU A 280 -9.73 -6.13 -26.68
N LEU A 281 -8.96 -5.17 -26.14
CA LEU A 281 -7.49 -5.25 -26.00
C LEU A 281 -7.01 -6.32 -25.01
N SER A 282 -7.89 -6.83 -24.16
CA SER A 282 -7.55 -7.89 -23.20
C SER A 282 -7.50 -9.28 -23.82
N LYS A 283 -8.05 -9.49 -25.03
CA LYS A 283 -7.98 -10.78 -25.73
C LYS A 283 -6.62 -10.98 -26.41
N LEU A 284 -6.00 -12.14 -26.19
CA LEU A 284 -4.65 -12.48 -26.70
C LEU A 284 -4.52 -12.30 -28.22
N TRP A 285 -5.53 -12.70 -28.99
CA TRP A 285 -5.58 -12.55 -30.45
C TRP A 285 -5.56 -11.10 -30.92
N PHE A 286 -6.19 -10.20 -30.16
CA PHE A 286 -6.18 -8.77 -30.47
C PHE A 286 -4.81 -8.14 -30.27
N ARG A 287 -3.96 -8.71 -29.40
CA ARG A 287 -2.57 -8.25 -29.23
C ARG A 287 -1.74 -8.52 -30.49
N ILE A 288 -1.94 -9.68 -31.13
CA ILE A 288 -1.26 -10.05 -32.37
C ILE A 288 -1.71 -9.12 -33.51
N ILE A 289 -3.02 -8.92 -33.65
CA ILE A 289 -3.59 -8.02 -34.66
C ILE A 289 -3.12 -6.57 -34.45
N ALA A 290 -3.10 -6.08 -33.20
CA ALA A 290 -2.63 -4.74 -32.88
C ALA A 290 -1.12 -4.54 -33.15
N TRP A 291 -0.33 -5.61 -33.07
CA TRP A 291 1.07 -5.62 -33.48
C TRP A 291 1.22 -5.53 -35.01
N ILE A 292 0.47 -6.35 -35.75
CA ILE A 292 0.51 -6.39 -37.23
C ILE A 292 0.01 -5.07 -37.83
N LEU A 293 -1.08 -4.51 -37.29
CA LEU A 293 -1.68 -3.27 -37.80
C LEU A 293 -0.99 -1.99 -37.31
N LEU A 294 0.15 -2.10 -36.61
CA LEU A 294 0.87 -0.93 -36.05
C LEU A 294 -0.08 -0.04 -35.21
N VAL A 295 -1.08 -0.65 -34.56
CA VAL A 295 -2.07 0.07 -33.75
C VAL A 295 -1.42 0.62 -32.49
N TYR A 296 -0.41 -0.07 -31.94
CA TYR A 296 0.28 0.37 -30.73
C TYR A 296 0.95 1.75 -30.85
N PRO A 297 1.74 2.05 -31.91
CA PRO A 297 2.26 3.40 -32.13
C PRO A 297 1.17 4.45 -32.30
N ILE A 298 0.08 4.13 -32.98
CA ILE A 298 -1.04 5.06 -33.20
C ILE A 298 -1.77 5.34 -31.87
N VAL A 299 -2.04 4.31 -31.07
CA VAL A 299 -2.62 4.43 -29.73
C VAL A 299 -1.68 5.22 -28.81
N TRP A 300 -0.38 4.98 -28.89
CA TRP A 300 0.62 5.74 -28.14
C TRP A 300 0.62 7.23 -28.54
N LEU A 301 0.59 7.52 -29.84
CA LEU A 301 0.50 8.88 -30.37
C LEU A 301 -0.79 9.57 -29.89
N PHE A 302 -1.93 8.86 -29.99
CA PHE A 302 -3.23 9.37 -29.55
C PHE A 302 -3.24 9.64 -28.03
N GLN A 303 -2.73 8.71 -27.22
CA GLN A 303 -2.64 8.87 -25.77
C GLN A 303 -1.73 10.03 -25.36
N ARG A 304 -0.72 10.36 -26.18
CA ARG A 304 0.27 11.40 -25.88
C ARG A 304 -0.14 12.79 -26.37
N PHE A 305 -0.74 12.88 -27.56
CA PHE A 305 -0.97 14.16 -28.24
C PHE A 305 -2.43 14.58 -28.33
N HIS A 306 -3.39 13.68 -28.09
CA HIS A 306 -4.81 14.04 -28.19
C HIS A 306 -5.33 14.67 -26.87
N PRO A 307 -6.06 15.80 -26.92
CA PRO A 307 -6.57 16.48 -25.72
C PRO A 307 -7.55 15.62 -24.90
N ARG A 308 -8.35 14.78 -25.58
CA ARG A 308 -9.24 13.78 -24.96
C ARG A 308 -8.55 12.47 -24.56
N GLY A 309 -7.21 12.47 -24.53
CA GLY A 309 -6.39 11.29 -24.29
C GLY A 309 -6.47 10.79 -22.84
N LEU A 310 -5.35 10.29 -22.32
CA LEU A 310 -5.32 9.67 -21.00
C LEU A 310 -5.44 10.71 -19.88
N GLY A 311 -6.27 10.40 -18.89
CA GLY A 311 -6.42 11.22 -17.69
C GLY A 311 -6.25 10.37 -16.45
N ARG A 312 -5.41 10.80 -15.52
CA ARG A 312 -5.22 10.07 -14.27
C ARG A 312 -5.45 10.99 -13.08
N TRP A 313 -6.12 10.47 -12.07
CA TRP A 313 -6.35 11.16 -10.80
C TRP A 313 -5.73 10.30 -9.69
N THR A 314 -4.66 10.79 -9.07
CA THR A 314 -4.01 10.17 -7.90
C THR A 314 -3.93 11.23 -6.80
N VAL A 315 -5.09 11.69 -6.35
CA VAL A 315 -5.23 12.91 -5.56
C VAL A 315 -5.67 12.66 -4.13
N ALA A 316 -6.12 11.45 -3.81
CA ALA A 316 -6.67 11.12 -2.52
C ALA A 316 -6.45 9.64 -2.17
N GLY A 317 -6.64 9.34 -0.89
CA GLY A 317 -6.52 7.99 -0.36
C GLY A 317 -7.06 7.86 1.06
N SER A 318 -7.01 6.64 1.59
CA SER A 318 -7.22 6.36 3.01
C SER A 318 -5.88 6.02 3.65
N ALA A 319 -5.72 6.34 4.93
CA ALA A 319 -4.54 6.03 5.71
C ALA A 319 -4.95 5.30 6.99
N HIS A 320 -4.42 4.10 7.19
CA HIS A 320 -4.69 3.23 8.32
C HIS A 320 -3.48 3.26 9.25
N ALA A 321 -3.71 3.60 10.52
CA ALA A 321 -2.66 3.66 11.52
C ALA A 321 -2.48 2.29 12.20
N LEU A 322 -1.24 1.86 12.39
CA LEU A 322 -0.88 0.78 13.31
C LEU A 322 -0.67 1.30 14.74
N HIS A 323 -0.18 2.53 14.83
CA HIS A 323 0.07 3.24 16.08
C HIS A 323 -0.11 4.76 15.85
N ARG A 324 -0.72 5.46 16.81
CA ARG A 324 -0.97 6.90 16.74
C ARG A 324 -0.97 7.54 18.13
N HIS A 325 -0.34 8.69 18.23
CA HIS A 325 -0.45 9.58 19.39
C HIS A 325 -1.72 10.43 19.29
N GLN A 326 -2.61 10.34 20.28
CA GLN A 326 -3.84 11.14 20.36
C GLN A 326 -3.80 12.12 21.53
N PRO A 327 -4.09 13.41 21.31
CA PRO A 327 -4.43 14.30 22.41
C PRO A 327 -5.87 14.03 22.85
N ARG A 328 -6.04 13.64 24.10
CA ARG A 328 -7.32 13.59 24.80
C ARG A 328 -7.50 14.86 25.61
N VAL A 329 -8.63 15.50 25.42
CA VAL A 329 -9.08 16.58 26.29
C VAL A 329 -10.01 15.94 27.31
N ILE A 330 -9.60 15.91 28.57
CA ILE A 330 -10.41 15.45 29.68
C ILE A 330 -10.91 16.71 30.37
N THR A 331 -12.23 16.78 30.58
CA THR A 331 -12.83 17.83 31.41
C THR A 331 -13.11 17.16 32.76
N ASP A 332 -12.44 17.63 33.79
CA ASP A 332 -12.63 17.15 35.16
C ASP A 332 -13.99 17.64 35.70
N GLU A 333 -14.48 17.05 36.80
CA GLU A 333 -15.78 17.40 37.41
C GLU A 333 -15.86 18.87 37.84
N ASP A 334 -14.71 19.48 38.15
CA ASP A 334 -14.57 20.90 38.48
C ASP A 334 -14.56 21.84 37.25
N GLY A 335 -14.72 21.29 36.04
CA GLY A 335 -14.67 22.03 34.78
C GLY A 335 -13.27 22.36 34.27
N GLU A 336 -12.21 21.85 34.92
CA GLU A 336 -10.83 22.04 34.48
C GLU A 336 -10.54 21.20 33.22
N ILE A 337 -10.04 21.84 32.17
CA ILE A 337 -9.68 21.18 30.92
C ILE A 337 -8.22 20.70 30.97
N ARG A 338 -8.01 19.40 31.14
CA ARG A 338 -6.68 18.77 31.07
C ARG A 338 -6.43 18.16 29.70
N ARG A 339 -5.27 18.47 29.12
CA ARG A 339 -4.78 17.83 27.88
C ARG A 339 -3.87 16.68 28.26
N GLN A 340 -4.33 15.45 28.07
CA GLN A 340 -3.53 14.25 28.23
C GLN A 340 -3.26 13.65 26.85
N SER A 341 -2.02 13.29 26.55
CA SER A 341 -1.73 12.46 25.38
C SER A 341 -1.82 10.99 25.74
N TYR A 342 -2.46 10.19 24.89
CA TYR A 342 -2.40 8.73 24.98
C TYR A 342 -2.05 8.12 23.63
N ASP A 343 -1.47 6.93 23.69
CA ASP A 343 -1.08 6.17 22.51
C ASP A 343 -2.18 5.17 22.20
N GLU A 344 -2.61 5.17 20.95
CA GLU A 344 -3.57 4.21 20.43
C GLU A 344 -2.86 3.26 19.46
N GLY A 345 -3.10 1.96 19.62
CA GLY A 345 -2.49 0.92 18.82
C GLY A 345 -1.24 0.32 19.45
N LEU A 346 -0.72 -0.74 18.82
CA LEU A 346 0.42 -1.49 19.30
C LEU A 346 1.71 -0.86 18.78
N ARG A 347 2.73 -0.68 19.61
CA ARG A 347 4.02 -0.15 19.15
C ARG A 347 4.83 -1.25 18.46
N GLU A 348 5.63 -0.86 17.46
CA GLU A 348 6.47 -1.80 16.68
C GLU A 348 7.40 -2.66 17.56
N GLY A 349 8.00 -2.08 18.61
CA GLY A 349 8.88 -2.81 19.52
C GLY A 349 8.14 -3.78 20.44
N GLU A 350 6.93 -3.43 20.86
CA GLU A 350 6.06 -4.31 21.66
C GLU A 350 5.57 -5.48 20.82
N TRP A 351 5.15 -5.19 19.58
CA TRP A 351 4.80 -6.23 18.61
C TRP A 351 5.98 -7.15 18.34
N PHE A 352 7.16 -6.59 18.04
CA PHE A 352 8.35 -7.39 17.76
C PHE A 352 8.73 -8.30 18.93
N LYS A 353 8.71 -7.77 20.17
CA LYS A 353 9.00 -8.56 21.37
C LYS A 353 8.03 -9.74 21.54
N ALA A 354 6.75 -9.55 21.23
CA ALA A 354 5.76 -10.63 21.28
C ALA A 354 5.94 -11.68 20.17
N TRP A 355 6.46 -11.28 19.00
CA TRP A 355 6.61 -12.14 17.82
C TRP A 355 8.01 -12.74 17.65
N GLU A 356 9.02 -12.23 18.34
CA GLU A 356 10.43 -12.61 18.18
C GLU A 356 10.64 -14.12 18.34
N GLY A 357 10.06 -14.72 19.39
CA GLY A 357 10.18 -16.17 19.64
C GLY A 357 9.55 -17.02 18.53
N THR A 358 8.41 -16.59 17.97
CA THR A 358 7.74 -17.28 16.86
C THR A 358 8.53 -17.13 15.56
N ILE A 359 9.06 -15.94 15.28
CA ILE A 359 9.93 -15.69 14.11
C ILE A 359 11.17 -16.58 14.14
N ARG A 360 11.86 -16.65 15.28
CA ARG A 360 13.05 -17.50 15.45
C ARG A 360 12.71 -18.97 15.21
N ARG A 361 11.64 -19.47 15.83
CA ARG A 361 11.20 -20.87 15.63
C ARG A 361 10.81 -21.19 14.19
N MET A 362 10.12 -20.28 13.50
CA MET A 362 9.75 -20.49 12.10
C MET A 362 10.98 -20.54 11.19
N ALA A 363 12.00 -19.73 11.46
CA ALA A 363 13.27 -19.77 10.75
C ALA A 363 14.08 -21.05 11.07
N GLU A 364 14.22 -21.42 12.35
CA GLU A 364 14.89 -22.65 12.79
C GLU A 364 14.22 -23.91 12.23
N GLY A 365 12.89 -23.94 12.27
CA GLY A 365 12.07 -25.03 11.73
C GLY A 365 11.98 -25.04 10.20
N ARG A 366 12.62 -24.09 9.51
CA ARG A 366 12.59 -23.92 8.04
C ARG A 366 11.17 -23.94 7.47
N VAL A 367 10.24 -23.25 8.12
CA VAL A 367 8.82 -23.30 7.76
C VAL A 367 8.59 -22.69 6.37
N ARG A 368 7.80 -23.38 5.55
CA ARG A 368 7.29 -22.88 4.27
C ARG A 368 5.78 -22.89 4.30
N SER A 369 5.17 -21.71 4.42
CA SER A 369 3.72 -21.54 4.47
C SER A 369 3.29 -20.32 3.66
N SER A 370 2.28 -20.51 2.82
CA SER A 370 1.59 -19.42 2.14
C SER A 370 0.54 -18.75 3.02
N THR A 371 0.05 -19.43 4.06
CA THR A 371 -0.94 -18.91 5.00
C THR A 371 -0.27 -18.03 6.04
N ALA A 372 -0.79 -16.80 6.19
CA ALA A 372 -0.27 -15.85 7.17
C ALA A 372 -0.61 -16.29 8.60
N VAL A 373 0.40 -16.31 9.47
CA VAL A 373 0.26 -16.59 10.90
C VAL A 373 -0.37 -15.38 11.58
N GLN A 374 -1.44 -15.60 12.35
CA GLN A 374 -2.19 -14.51 12.99
C GLN A 374 -1.83 -14.32 14.46
N LEU A 375 -1.36 -15.34 15.16
CA LEU A 375 -1.07 -15.22 16.60
C LEU A 375 0.38 -15.64 16.88
N PRO A 376 1.07 -14.95 17.80
CA PRO A 376 2.33 -15.44 18.31
C PRO A 376 2.06 -16.68 19.14
N ASP A 377 2.99 -17.64 19.10
CA ASP A 377 2.85 -18.94 19.76
C ASP A 377 2.62 -18.80 21.28
N ASP A 378 3.23 -17.79 21.91
CA ASP A 378 3.12 -17.55 23.34
C ASP A 378 1.70 -17.13 23.77
N ALA A 379 0.89 -16.61 22.83
CA ALA A 379 -0.52 -16.32 23.08
C ALA A 379 -1.37 -17.59 23.27
N HIS A 380 -0.96 -18.73 22.70
CA HIS A 380 -1.63 -20.01 22.92
C HIS A 380 -1.37 -20.56 24.33
N ALA A 381 -0.18 -20.35 24.89
CA ALA A 381 0.17 -20.77 26.23
C ALA A 381 -0.64 -20.01 27.31
N VAL A 382 -0.83 -18.70 27.13
CA VAL A 382 -1.62 -17.86 28.08
C VAL A 382 -3.09 -18.27 28.11
N ARG A 383 -3.69 -18.69 26.99
CA ARG A 383 -5.10 -19.17 26.96
C ARG A 383 -5.30 -20.51 27.67
N LEU A 384 -4.29 -21.37 27.71
CA LEU A 384 -4.38 -22.67 28.39
C LEU A 384 -4.20 -22.56 29.91
N HIS A 385 -3.48 -21.53 30.41
CA HIS A 385 -3.34 -21.28 31.84
C HIS A 385 -4.62 -20.74 32.52
N GLY A 386 -5.61 -20.27 31.75
CA GLY A 386 -6.93 -19.88 32.25
C GLY A 386 -7.81 -21.02 32.78
N TYR A 387 -7.36 -22.28 32.66
CA TYR A 387 -8.04 -23.47 33.22
C TYR A 387 -7.47 -23.92 34.58
N ARG A 388 -6.63 -23.12 35.23
CA ARG A 388 -6.31 -23.26 36.66
C ARG A 388 -6.92 -22.10 37.43
N GLN A 389 -8.20 -22.23 37.78
CA GLN A 389 -8.77 -21.63 38.99
C GLN A 389 -9.48 -22.71 39.78
#